data_AF-A0A821E2F4-F1
#
_entry.id   AF-A0A821E2F4-F1
#
_cell.length_a   1.000
_cell.length_b   1.000
_cell.length_c   1.000
_cell.angle_alpha   90.00
_cell.angle_beta   90.00
_cell.angle_gamma   90.00
#
_symmetry.space_group_name_H-M   'P 1'
#
loop_
_entity.id
_entity.type
_entity.pdbx_description
1 polymer ?
#
loop_
_entity_poly.entity_id
_entity_poly.type
_entity_poly.pdbx_seq_one_letter_code
_entity_poly.pdbx_strand_id
1 'polypeptide(L)'
;ILNALEELGERLRCPELCPPSTYSLLLLCWSLNPNDRPKFSKINSRLNQSRPIQYRVTRDNKQINQLTLLRGDTISVFDSYV
;
A
#
# COMPACT_ATOMS: atom_id res chain seq x y z
N ILE A 1 -17.02 -8.23 11.70
CA ILE A 1 -15.85 -8.17 10.80
C ILE A 1 -14.85 -9.29 11.12
N LEU A 2 -14.45 -9.50 12.38
CA LEU A 2 -13.54 -10.61 12.75
C LEU A 2 -14.12 -12.02 12.49
N ASN A 3 -15.38 -12.30 12.88
CA ASN A 3 -15.98 -13.62 12.65
C ASN A 3 -16.05 -14.04 11.17
N ALA A 4 -16.35 -13.11 10.25
CA ALA A 4 -16.43 -13.43 8.82
C ALA A 4 -15.06 -13.80 8.21
N LEU A 5 -13.97 -13.26 8.76
CA LEU A 5 -12.60 -13.57 8.33
C LEU A 5 -12.12 -14.93 8.88
N GLU A 6 -12.63 -15.34 10.03
CA GLU A 6 -12.30 -16.64 10.65
C GLU A 6 -13.13 -17.79 10.06
N GLU A 7 -14.41 -17.56 9.71
CA GLU A 7 -15.31 -18.62 9.23
C GLU A 7 -15.21 -18.89 7.72
N LEU A 8 -15.01 -17.87 6.88
CA LEU A 8 -14.98 -18.03 5.41
C LEU A 8 -13.56 -18.14 4.85
N GLY A 9 -12.52 -17.83 5.63
CA GLY A 9 -11.13 -17.77 5.17
C GLY A 9 -10.85 -16.68 4.12
N GLU A 10 -11.88 -15.98 3.64
CA GLU A 10 -11.72 -14.92 2.65
C GLU A 10 -11.00 -13.71 3.26
N ARG A 11 -10.10 -13.12 2.46
CA ARG A 11 -9.38 -11.89 2.79
C ARG A 11 -9.74 -10.83 1.75
N LEU A 12 -9.53 -9.57 2.12
CA LEU A 12 -9.68 -8.47 1.17
C LEU A 12 -8.74 -8.71 0.00
N ARG A 13 -9.25 -8.59 -1.23
CA ARG A 13 -8.47 -8.72 -2.45
C ARG A 13 -7.40 -7.62 -2.52
N CYS A 14 -6.33 -7.89 -3.25
CA CYS A 14 -5.29 -6.89 -3.51
C CYS A 14 -5.89 -5.69 -4.25
N PRO A 15 -5.72 -4.45 -3.75
CA PRO A 15 -6.09 -3.25 -4.50
C PRO A 15 -5.27 -3.11 -5.79
N GLU A 16 -5.84 -2.45 -6.81
CA GLU A 16 -5.30 -2.33 -8.18
C GLU A 16 -3.89 -1.71 -8.25
N LEU A 17 -3.54 -0.80 -7.33
CA LEU A 17 -2.24 -0.10 -7.30
C LEU A 17 -1.40 -0.47 -6.07
N CYS A 18 -1.74 -1.56 -5.37
CA CYS A 18 -1.01 -1.97 -4.19
C CYS A 18 0.26 -2.72 -4.60
N PRO A 19 1.45 -2.33 -4.10
CA PRO A 19 2.68 -3.08 -4.35
C PRO A 19 2.55 -4.54 -3.87
N PRO A 20 2.97 -5.55 -4.66
CA PRO A 20 2.88 -6.96 -4.28
C PRO A 20 3.53 -7.28 -2.92
N SER A 21 4.63 -6.58 -2.59
CA SER A 21 5.33 -6.70 -1.31
C SER A 21 4.51 -6.19 -0.13
N THR A 22 3.75 -5.11 -0.33
CA THR A 22 2.84 -4.54 0.68
C THR A 22 1.65 -5.46 0.90
N TYR A 23 1.01 -5.97 -0.17
CA TYR A 23 -0.11 -6.90 -0.02
C TYR A 23 0.32 -8.22 0.62
N SER A 24 1.49 -8.73 0.26
CA SER A 24 2.08 -9.92 0.90
C SER A 24 2.32 -9.72 2.41
N LEU A 25 2.73 -8.51 2.82
CA LEU A 25 2.82 -8.16 4.25
C LEU A 25 1.45 -8.14 4.94
N LEU A 26 0.41 -7.61 4.27
CA LEU A 26 -0.95 -7.61 4.81
C LEU A 26 -1.47 -9.04 5.03
N LEU A 27 -1.22 -9.96 4.10
CA LEU A 27 -1.57 -11.38 4.26
C LEU A 27 -0.89 -12.00 5.49
N LEU A 28 0.40 -11.71 5.73
CA LEU A 28 1.11 -12.16 6.94
C LEU A 28 0.54 -11.56 8.22
N CYS A 29 0.08 -10.30 8.19
CA CYS A 29 -0.60 -9.68 9.32
C CYS A 29 -1.95 -10.35 9.62
N TRP A 30 -2.58 -10.97 8.62
CA TRP A 30 -3.85 -11.69 8.73
C TRP A 30 -3.70 -13.20 8.93
N SER A 31 -2.51 -13.68 9.30
CA SER A 31 -2.30 -15.08 9.66
C SER A 31 -3.27 -15.53 10.76
N LEU A 32 -3.89 -16.69 10.55
CA LEU A 32 -4.82 -17.31 11.50
C LEU A 32 -4.13 -17.55 12.83
N ASN A 33 -2.95 -18.18 12.80
CA ASN A 33 -2.09 -18.36 13.96
C ASN A 33 -1.44 -17.01 14.34
N PRO A 34 -1.67 -16.50 15.56
CA PRO A 34 -1.07 -15.25 16.03
C PRO A 34 0.46 -15.27 16.03
N ASN A 35 1.09 -16.43 16.21
CA ASN A 35 2.55 -16.56 16.26
C ASN A 35 3.22 -16.35 14.89
N ASP A 36 2.47 -16.52 13.79
CA ASP A 36 2.98 -16.31 12.44
C ASP A 36 2.89 -14.83 12.01
N ARG A 37 2.22 -13.99 12.81
CA ARG A 37 2.08 -12.56 12.50
C ARG A 37 3.42 -11.83 12.76
N PRO A 38 3.86 -10.95 11.85
CA PRO A 38 5.12 -10.24 12.02
C PRO A 38 5.04 -9.25 13.19
N LYS A 39 6.16 -9.12 13.92
CA LYS A 39 6.32 -8.05 14.92
C LYS A 39 6.23 -6.67 14.27
N PHE A 40 5.75 -5.69 15.02
CA PHE A 40 5.58 -4.32 14.54
C PHE A 40 6.86 -3.70 13.96
N SER A 41 8.02 -4.01 14.53
CA SER A 41 9.32 -3.56 14.00
C SER A 41 9.57 -4.05 12.57
N LYS A 42 9.20 -5.30 12.27
CA LYS A 42 9.33 -5.89 10.92
C LYS A 42 8.33 -5.28 9.94
N ILE A 43 7.11 -5.01 10.39
CA ILE A 43 6.08 -4.32 9.62
C ILE A 43 6.59 -2.93 9.21
N ASN A 44 7.04 -2.13 10.18
CA ASN A 44 7.55 -0.79 9.93
C ASN A 44 8.74 -0.79 8.94
N SER A 45 9.70 -1.70 9.14
CA SER A 45 10.84 -1.85 8.23
C SER A 45 10.40 -2.15 6.80
N ARG A 46 9.48 -3.09 6.60
CA ARG A 46 9.00 -3.46 5.26
C ARG A 46 8.18 -2.37 4.59
N LEU A 47 7.30 -1.69 5.32
CA LEU A 47 6.52 -0.58 4.79
C LEU A 47 7.41 0.60 4.38
N ASN A 48 8.50 0.86 5.12
CA ASN A 48 9.44 1.90 4.73
C ASN A 48 10.23 1.53 3.47
N GLN A 49 10.50 0.24 3.24
CA GLN A 49 11.15 -0.25 2.02
C GLN A 49 10.22 -0.24 0.79
N SER A 50 8.90 -0.33 1.00
CA SER A 50 7.91 -0.30 -0.09
C SER A 50 7.29 1.07 -0.34
N ARG A 51 7.86 2.14 0.24
CA ARG A 51 7.37 3.50 -0.03
C ARG A 51 7.53 3.84 -1.51
N PRO A 52 6.48 4.33 -2.18
CA PRO A 52 6.59 4.79 -3.55
C PRO A 52 7.54 5.98 -3.64
N ILE A 53 8.15 6.15 -4.81
CA ILE A 53 8.99 7.32 -5.08
C ILE A 53 8.11 8.57 -5.01
N GLN A 54 8.64 9.60 -4.35
CA GLN A 54 7.98 10.88 -4.22
C GLN A 54 8.68 11.93 -5.09
N TYR A 55 7.89 12.71 -5.81
CA TYR A 55 8.37 13.82 -6.63
C TYR A 55 7.79 15.15 -6.14
N ARG A 56 8.55 16.23 -6.35
CA ARG A 56 8.10 17.59 -6.10
C ARG A 56 7.64 18.20 -7.41
N VAL A 57 6.43 18.73 -7.43
CA VAL A 57 5.94 19.48 -8.60
C VAL A 57 6.68 20.81 -8.69
N THR A 58 7.42 21.00 -9.78
CA THR A 58 8.28 22.19 -9.98
C THR A 58 7.58 23.33 -10.72
N ARG A 59 6.49 23.02 -11.43
CA ARG A 59 5.70 23.95 -12.24
C ARG A 59 4.24 23.56 -12.16
N ASP A 60 3.36 24.56 -12.17
CA ASP A 60 1.93 24.32 -12.21
C ASP A 60 1.56 23.58 -13.52
N ASN A 61 0.70 22.58 -13.40
CA ASN A 61 0.13 21.90 -14.55
C ASN A 61 -1.40 21.96 -14.46
N LYS A 62 -2.04 22.36 -15.57
CA LYS A 62 -3.48 22.68 -15.58
C LYS A 62 -4.35 21.48 -15.24
N GLN A 63 -3.99 20.27 -15.70
CA GLN A 63 -4.64 19.01 -15.32
C GLN A 63 -3.90 17.81 -15.94
N ILE A 64 -3.64 16.75 -15.18
CA ILE A 64 -3.35 15.41 -15.72
C ILE A 64 -4.55 14.52 -15.37
N ASN A 65 -5.35 14.15 -16.35
CA ASN A 65 -6.63 13.44 -16.15
C ASN A 65 -7.53 14.18 -15.15
N GLN A 66 -7.76 13.63 -13.95
CA GLN A 66 -8.56 14.24 -12.88
C GLN A 66 -7.72 14.91 -11.80
N LEU A 67 -6.38 14.89 -11.93
CA LEU A 67 -5.46 15.43 -10.94
C LEU A 67 -4.97 16.82 -11.34
N THR A 68 -5.19 17.80 -10.48
CA THR A 68 -4.59 19.14 -10.61
C THR A 68 -3.29 19.17 -9.83
N LEU A 69 -2.20 19.65 -10.46
CA LEU A 69 -0.87 19.68 -9.84
C LEU A 69 -0.42 21.13 -9.67
N LEU A 70 -0.18 21.52 -8.42
CA LEU A 70 0.30 22.86 -8.07
C LEU A 70 1.78 22.80 -7.70
N ARG A 71 2.53 23.85 -8.03
CA ARG A 71 3.94 23.98 -7.66
C ARG A 71 4.10 23.87 -6.15
N GLY A 72 4.99 22.97 -5.74
CA GLY A 72 5.24 22.67 -4.32
C GLY A 72 4.62 21.35 -3.86
N ASP A 73 3.63 20.82 -4.57
CA ASP A 73 3.00 19.55 -4.21
C ASP A 73 4.01 18.40 -4.16
N THR A 74 3.78 17.47 -3.23
CA THR A 74 4.47 16.17 -3.22
C THR A 74 3.55 15.14 -3.84
N ILE A 75 3.99 14.48 -4.90
CA ILE A 75 3.25 13.40 -5.53
C ILE A 75 3.96 12.07 -5.29
N SER A 76 3.20 11.05 -4.92
CA SER A 76 3.68 9.66 -4.89
C SER A 76 3.31 9.00 -6.21
N VAL A 77 4.30 8.45 -6.90
CA VAL A 77 4.10 7.73 -8.16
C VAL A 77 4.05 6.24 -7.83
N PHE A 78 2.93 5.61 -8.19
CA PHE A 78 2.76 4.16 -8.11
C PHE A 78 2.90 3.61 -9.52
N ASP A 79 3.87 2.72 -9.73
CA ASP A 79 3.95 1.98 -10.98
C ASP A 79 2.83 0.94 -11.01
N SER A 80 2.21 0.74 -12.18
CA SER A 80 1.38 -0.45 -12.39
C SER A 80 2.31 -1.66 -12.40
N TYR A 81 2.31 -2.43 -11.31
CA TYR A 81 3.02 -3.70 -11.24
C TYR A 81 2.27 -4.69 -12.15
N VAL A 82 2.71 -4.80 -13.41
CA VAL A 82 2.28 -5.86 -14.34
C VAL A 82 3.08 -7.12 -14.07
#